data_AF-A0A2S3HK16-F1
#
_entry.id   AF-A0A2S3HK16-F1
#
_cell.length_a   1.000
_cell.length_b   1.000
_cell.length_c   1.000
_cell.angle_alpha   90.00
_cell.angle_beta   90.00
_cell.angle_gamma   90.00
#
_symmetry.space_group_name_H-M   'P 1'
#
loop_
_entity.id
_entity.type
_entity.pdbx_description
1 polymer ?
#
loop_
_entity_poly.entity_id
_entity_poly.type
_entity_poly.pdbx_seq_one_letter_code
_entity_poly.pdbx_strand_id
1 'polypeptide(L)'
;MESSSPSVPFPLLQAPVESTYRACTIPYRFPSDNPRKATPVEIQWIDLFLNSVPSFKQRAENDPTVPDAPAKAEKFAQRYTAMLEEMKKNPESHGGPPDCILLCRLRELVLRELGFRDIFKKVKDEENAKAMSLFEGVVQRNDEIEDDGKRVENLIRGILAGNIFDLGSAQLAEVFAKDGMSFLASCQNLVSRPWVIDDLDAFKSKWTKKSWEKAVIFVDNSGADVILGILPFARELLRHGAKVILAANDMPSINDVTYPELIEIINKLKDADGKLAGVDASDLLVANSGNDLPVIDLSSVSPELAFMANDADLVVLEGMGRAIETNLYAQMKCDSIKIGMVKHPEVAQFLGGRLYDCVFKFNEA
;
A
#
# COMPACT_ATOMS: atom_id res chain seq x y z
N MET A 1 7.16 -1.95 -19.56
CA MET A 1 8.49 -1.50 -19.09
C MET A 1 8.42 -1.46 -17.58
N GLU A 2 9.35 -2.16 -16.92
CA GLU A 2 9.56 -2.09 -15.47
C GLU A 2 10.31 -0.80 -15.13
N SER A 3 10.37 -0.41 -13.84
CA SER A 3 11.26 0.67 -13.43
C SER A 3 12.69 0.32 -13.84
N SER A 4 13.36 1.23 -14.56
CA SER A 4 14.75 1.05 -15.00
C SER A 4 15.77 1.56 -13.97
N SER A 5 15.30 1.94 -12.79
CA SER A 5 16.15 2.52 -11.75
C SER A 5 17.08 1.47 -11.16
N PRO A 6 18.36 1.79 -10.89
CA PRO A 6 19.20 0.92 -10.08
C PRO A 6 18.51 0.65 -8.75
N SER A 7 18.69 -0.53 -8.16
CA SER A 7 18.12 -0.87 -6.87
C SER A 7 19.17 -1.38 -5.87
N VAL A 8 18.87 -1.19 -4.59
CA VAL A 8 19.68 -1.62 -3.45
C VAL A 8 18.77 -2.14 -2.33
N PRO A 9 19.27 -2.97 -1.40
CA PRO A 9 18.51 -3.34 -0.21
C PRO A 9 18.16 -2.13 0.65
N PHE A 10 16.95 -2.11 1.18
CA PHE A 10 16.52 -1.10 2.14
C PHE A 10 17.43 -1.18 3.40
N PRO A 11 18.05 -0.07 3.83
CA PRO A 11 19.16 -0.09 4.79
C PRO A 11 18.76 -0.58 6.18
N LEU A 12 17.47 -0.51 6.51
CA LEU A 12 16.94 -0.88 7.82
C LEU A 12 16.46 -2.33 7.90
N LEU A 13 16.54 -3.12 6.82
CA LEU A 13 16.36 -4.57 6.92
C LEU A 13 17.44 -5.19 7.80
N GLN A 14 17.06 -6.13 8.67
CA GLN A 14 18.02 -6.85 9.50
C GLN A 14 18.90 -7.77 8.65
N ALA A 15 20.22 -7.54 8.69
CA ALA A 15 21.20 -8.33 7.96
C ALA A 15 21.39 -9.73 8.60
N PRO A 16 21.82 -10.75 7.83
CA PRO A 16 22.10 -10.73 6.38
C PRO A 16 20.83 -10.92 5.52
N VAL A 17 20.48 -9.88 4.74
CA VAL A 17 19.21 -9.77 3.98
C VAL A 17 19.00 -10.95 3.04
N GLU A 18 20.06 -11.38 2.35
CA GLU A 18 20.02 -12.45 1.33
C GLU A 18 19.56 -13.81 1.88
N SER A 19 19.61 -14.00 3.20
CA SER A 19 19.24 -15.26 3.85
C SER A 19 18.11 -15.15 4.86
N THR A 20 17.81 -13.93 5.34
CA THR A 20 16.81 -13.71 6.40
C THR A 20 15.54 -13.02 5.90
N TYR A 21 15.63 -12.25 4.82
CA TYR A 21 14.51 -11.50 4.31
C TYR A 21 13.80 -12.25 3.18
N ARG A 22 12.48 -12.34 3.32
CA ARG A 22 11.56 -12.80 2.27
C ARG A 22 10.43 -11.79 2.18
N ALA A 23 10.25 -11.18 1.01
CA ALA A 23 9.19 -10.20 0.81
C ALA A 23 7.81 -10.82 0.97
N CYS A 24 7.49 -11.85 0.18
CA CYS A 24 6.19 -12.53 0.18
C CYS A 24 5.91 -13.24 1.52
N THR A 25 4.89 -12.78 2.24
CA THR A 25 4.48 -13.29 3.54
C THR A 25 3.88 -14.68 3.46
N ILE A 26 3.06 -14.94 2.43
CA ILE A 26 2.26 -16.15 2.31
C ILE A 26 3.00 -17.13 1.37
N PRO A 27 3.47 -18.29 1.86
CA PRO A 27 4.13 -19.26 1.02
C PRO A 27 3.10 -20.01 0.17
N TYR A 28 3.19 -19.89 -1.15
CA TYR A 28 2.31 -20.67 -2.04
C TYR A 28 2.79 -22.10 -2.24
N ARG A 29 4.08 -22.33 -1.99
CA ARG A 29 4.78 -23.58 -2.23
C ARG A 29 5.89 -23.81 -1.20
N PHE A 30 6.10 -25.07 -0.87
CA PHE A 30 7.25 -25.57 -0.11
C PHE A 30 8.17 -26.42 -1.01
N PRO A 31 9.47 -26.55 -0.66
CA PRO A 31 10.43 -27.35 -1.45
C PRO A 31 10.04 -28.83 -1.60
N SER A 32 9.20 -29.36 -0.71
CA SER A 32 8.69 -30.73 -0.76
C SER A 32 7.54 -30.94 -1.76
N ASP A 33 6.92 -29.87 -2.26
CA ASP A 33 5.79 -29.97 -3.17
C ASP A 33 6.23 -30.41 -4.58
N ASN A 34 5.35 -31.08 -5.31
CA ASN A 34 5.64 -31.50 -6.68
C ASN A 34 5.84 -30.28 -7.59
N PRO A 35 7.02 -30.05 -8.18
CA PRO A 35 7.30 -28.85 -8.97
C PRO A 35 6.49 -28.79 -10.29
N ARG A 36 5.97 -29.93 -10.76
CA ARG A 36 5.21 -30.02 -12.02
C ARG A 36 3.71 -29.82 -11.85
N LYS A 37 3.22 -29.57 -10.63
CA LYS A 37 1.79 -29.43 -10.34
C LYS A 37 1.56 -28.23 -9.44
N ALA A 38 0.60 -27.39 -9.81
CA ALA A 38 0.22 -26.27 -8.98
C ALA A 38 -0.32 -26.76 -7.61
N THR A 39 0.11 -26.12 -6.53
CA THR A 39 -0.39 -26.38 -5.18
C THR A 39 -1.81 -25.82 -5.04
N PRO A 40 -2.59 -26.26 -4.03
CA PRO A 40 -3.88 -25.63 -3.75
C PRO A 40 -3.79 -24.13 -3.46
N VAL A 41 -2.71 -23.68 -2.81
CA VAL A 41 -2.49 -22.27 -2.48
C VAL A 41 -2.15 -21.47 -3.75
N GLU A 42 -1.28 -22.00 -4.63
CA GLU A 42 -1.01 -21.36 -5.93
C GLU A 42 -2.30 -21.21 -6.74
N ILE A 43 -3.14 -22.25 -6.81
CA ILE A 43 -4.42 -22.19 -7.54
C ILE A 43 -5.35 -21.12 -6.92
N GLN A 44 -5.49 -21.09 -5.60
CA GLN A 44 -6.34 -20.12 -4.89
C GLN A 44 -5.91 -18.68 -5.21
N TRP A 45 -4.60 -18.39 -5.15
CA TRP A 45 -4.10 -17.07 -5.48
C TRP A 45 -4.21 -16.74 -6.97
N ILE A 46 -3.92 -17.68 -7.87
CA ILE A 46 -4.15 -17.47 -9.31
C ILE A 46 -5.63 -17.15 -9.58
N ASP A 47 -6.57 -17.85 -8.92
CA ASP A 47 -8.01 -17.60 -9.03
C ASP A 47 -8.39 -16.21 -8.53
N LEU A 48 -7.79 -15.74 -7.44
CA LEU A 48 -7.97 -14.37 -6.95
C LEU A 48 -7.55 -13.33 -8.01
N PHE A 49 -6.41 -13.52 -8.66
CA PHE A 49 -5.97 -12.62 -9.73
C PHE A 49 -6.84 -12.73 -10.99
N LEU A 50 -7.31 -13.93 -11.36
CA LEU A 50 -8.27 -14.13 -12.45
C LEU A 50 -9.57 -13.36 -12.19
N ASN A 51 -10.06 -13.38 -10.95
CA ASN A 51 -11.27 -12.65 -10.57
C ASN A 51 -11.12 -11.12 -10.66
N SER A 52 -9.90 -10.60 -10.66
CA SER A 52 -9.64 -9.16 -10.87
C SER A 52 -9.69 -8.75 -12.35
N VAL A 53 -9.50 -9.67 -13.30
CA VAL A 53 -9.39 -9.36 -14.74
C VAL A 53 -10.56 -8.52 -15.27
N PRO A 54 -11.83 -8.83 -14.95
CA PRO A 54 -12.95 -8.04 -15.47
C PRO A 54 -12.92 -6.59 -15.03
N SER A 55 -12.55 -6.31 -13.78
CA SER A 55 -12.49 -4.94 -13.27
C SER A 55 -11.36 -4.16 -13.95
N PHE A 56 -10.16 -4.73 -14.05
CA PHE A 56 -9.04 -4.10 -14.77
C PHE A 56 -9.36 -3.86 -16.24
N LYS A 57 -10.00 -4.82 -16.92
CA LYS A 57 -10.49 -4.64 -18.29
C LYS A 57 -11.45 -3.46 -18.39
N GLN A 58 -12.43 -3.37 -17.49
CA GLN A 58 -13.41 -2.29 -17.49
C GLN A 58 -12.76 -0.91 -17.28
N ARG A 59 -11.74 -0.80 -16.41
CA ARG A 59 -11.00 0.47 -16.28
C ARG A 59 -10.21 0.77 -17.55
N ALA A 60 -9.51 -0.22 -18.09
CA ALA A 60 -8.68 -0.09 -19.29
C ALA A 60 -9.48 0.29 -20.54
N GLU A 61 -10.67 -0.30 -20.77
CA GLU A 61 -11.49 0.01 -21.96
C GLU A 61 -12.02 1.45 -21.97
N ASN A 62 -12.09 2.07 -20.78
CA ASN A 62 -12.56 3.43 -20.58
C ASN A 62 -11.41 4.45 -20.45
N ASP A 63 -10.15 4.04 -20.64
CA ASP A 63 -8.99 4.95 -20.61
C ASP A 63 -8.96 5.82 -21.88
N PRO A 64 -9.26 7.14 -21.79
CA PRO A 64 -9.34 8.00 -22.95
C PRO A 64 -7.97 8.37 -23.53
N THR A 65 -6.88 8.05 -22.82
CA THR A 65 -5.51 8.39 -23.23
C THR A 65 -4.92 7.37 -24.20
N VAL A 66 -5.57 6.20 -24.34
CA VAL A 66 -5.08 5.10 -25.17
C VAL A 66 -5.95 4.94 -26.43
N PRO A 67 -5.36 5.07 -27.63
CA PRO A 67 -6.08 4.78 -28.87
C PRO A 67 -6.51 3.32 -28.93
N ASP A 68 -7.76 3.08 -29.34
CA ASP A 68 -8.37 1.75 -29.41
C ASP A 68 -8.36 1.01 -28.06
N ALA A 69 -8.58 1.76 -26.97
CA ALA A 69 -8.61 1.25 -25.59
C ALA A 69 -9.51 0.01 -25.42
N PRO A 70 -10.74 -0.07 -25.95
CA PRO A 70 -11.58 -1.26 -25.80
C PRO A 70 -10.95 -2.54 -26.38
N ALA A 71 -10.38 -2.48 -27.59
CA ALA A 71 -9.74 -3.65 -28.20
C ALA A 71 -8.45 -4.04 -27.47
N LYS A 72 -7.70 -3.06 -26.96
CA LYS A 72 -6.50 -3.32 -26.15
C LYS A 72 -6.84 -3.89 -24.77
N ALA A 73 -7.91 -3.43 -24.13
CA ALA A 73 -8.40 -3.97 -22.87
C ALA A 73 -8.86 -5.43 -23.02
N GLU A 74 -9.52 -5.76 -24.13
CA GLU A 74 -9.84 -7.14 -24.48
C GLU A 74 -8.57 -8.00 -24.64
N LYS A 75 -7.56 -7.49 -25.35
CA LYS A 75 -6.25 -8.17 -25.46
C LYS A 75 -5.56 -8.35 -24.10
N PHE A 76 -5.67 -7.37 -23.20
CA PHE A 76 -5.15 -7.50 -21.83
C PHE A 76 -5.83 -8.68 -21.13
N ALA A 77 -7.16 -8.71 -21.12
CA ALA A 77 -7.93 -9.76 -20.46
C ALA A 77 -7.58 -11.14 -21.00
N GLN A 78 -7.49 -11.28 -22.34
CA GLN A 78 -7.11 -12.53 -23.00
C GLN A 78 -5.69 -12.98 -22.63
N ARG A 79 -4.69 -12.08 -22.78
CA ARG A 79 -3.28 -12.41 -22.54
C ARG A 79 -3.03 -12.76 -21.08
N TYR A 80 -3.50 -11.93 -20.15
CA TYR A 80 -3.24 -12.14 -18.73
C TYR A 80 -3.97 -13.39 -18.21
N THR A 81 -5.23 -13.62 -18.61
CA THR A 81 -5.96 -14.86 -18.29
C THR A 81 -5.23 -16.10 -18.81
N ALA A 82 -4.71 -16.07 -20.04
CA ALA A 82 -3.99 -17.20 -20.61
C ALA A 82 -2.72 -17.53 -19.82
N MET A 83 -1.97 -16.51 -19.37
CA MET A 83 -0.77 -16.70 -18.53
C MET A 83 -1.13 -17.32 -17.18
N LEU A 84 -2.17 -16.82 -16.52
CA LEU A 84 -2.65 -17.35 -15.24
C LEU A 84 -3.14 -18.81 -15.36
N GLU A 85 -3.91 -19.13 -16.40
CA GLU A 85 -4.36 -20.50 -16.66
C GLU A 85 -3.24 -21.46 -17.07
N GLU A 86 -2.17 -20.94 -17.69
CA GLU A 86 -0.96 -21.73 -17.97
C GLU A 86 -0.19 -22.04 -16.68
N MET A 87 -0.07 -21.09 -15.75
CA MET A 87 0.58 -21.32 -14.44
C MET A 87 -0.10 -22.42 -13.62
N LYS A 88 -1.43 -22.54 -13.69
CA LYS A 88 -2.15 -23.66 -13.05
C LYS A 88 -1.72 -25.03 -13.58
N LYS A 89 -1.36 -25.09 -14.87
CA LYS A 89 -0.95 -26.33 -15.56
C LYS A 89 0.54 -26.60 -15.42
N ASN A 90 1.35 -25.54 -15.45
CA ASN A 90 2.80 -25.58 -15.37
C ASN A 90 3.30 -24.43 -14.47
N PRO A 91 3.56 -24.68 -13.18
CA PRO A 91 4.00 -23.65 -12.24
C PRO A 91 5.29 -22.93 -12.66
N GLU A 92 6.18 -23.59 -13.39
CA GLU A 92 7.44 -23.02 -13.88
C GLU A 92 7.27 -22.12 -15.12
N SER A 93 6.04 -21.97 -15.65
CA SER A 93 5.77 -21.08 -16.77
C SER A 93 5.88 -19.61 -16.37
N HIS A 94 6.17 -18.73 -17.34
CA HIS A 94 6.21 -17.27 -17.15
C HIS A 94 7.08 -16.78 -15.99
N GLY A 95 8.14 -17.53 -15.66
CA GLY A 95 9.08 -17.19 -14.59
C GLY A 95 8.66 -17.65 -13.19
N GLY A 96 7.68 -18.55 -13.07
CA GLY A 96 7.27 -19.12 -11.79
C GLY A 96 8.26 -20.16 -11.21
N PRO A 97 7.91 -20.82 -10.08
CA PRO A 97 6.60 -20.86 -9.42
C PRO A 97 6.05 -19.50 -8.96
N PRO A 98 4.73 -19.26 -9.01
CA PRO A 98 4.16 -17.96 -8.72
C PRO A 98 4.22 -17.59 -7.24
N ASP A 99 4.37 -16.30 -6.99
CA ASP A 99 4.09 -15.62 -5.73
C ASP A 99 3.28 -14.32 -5.98
N CYS A 100 2.93 -13.57 -4.94
CA CYS A 100 2.14 -12.33 -5.10
C CYS A 100 2.86 -11.28 -5.96
N ILE A 101 4.19 -11.20 -5.87
CA ILE A 101 5.00 -10.24 -6.63
C ILE A 101 4.94 -10.58 -8.12
N LEU A 102 5.16 -11.84 -8.49
CA LEU A 102 5.11 -12.27 -9.89
C LEU A 102 3.73 -12.07 -10.50
N LEU A 103 2.67 -12.46 -9.78
CA LEU A 103 1.29 -12.32 -10.26
C LEU A 103 0.93 -10.85 -10.51
N CYS A 104 1.32 -9.94 -9.61
CA CYS A 104 1.20 -8.49 -9.82
C CYS A 104 2.04 -8.01 -11.00
N ARG A 105 3.32 -8.44 -11.11
CA ARG A 105 4.23 -8.03 -12.18
C ARG A 105 3.68 -8.37 -13.55
N LEU A 106 3.17 -9.59 -13.74
CA LEU A 106 2.62 -10.01 -15.02
C LEU A 106 1.39 -9.19 -15.43
N ARG A 107 0.53 -8.81 -14.48
CA ARG A 107 -0.60 -7.92 -14.75
C ARG A 107 -0.14 -6.58 -15.31
N GLU A 108 0.79 -5.94 -14.60
CA GLU A 108 1.33 -4.63 -14.97
C GLU A 108 2.08 -4.69 -16.30
N LEU A 109 2.86 -5.75 -16.53
CA LEU A 109 3.59 -5.97 -17.78
C LEU A 109 2.64 -6.00 -18.98
N VAL A 110 1.56 -6.78 -18.92
CA VAL A 110 0.60 -6.90 -20.03
C VAL A 110 -0.10 -5.57 -20.31
N LEU A 111 -0.56 -4.85 -19.27
CA LEU A 111 -1.17 -3.52 -19.43
C LEU A 111 -0.20 -2.55 -20.12
N ARG A 112 1.03 -2.48 -19.62
CA ARG A 112 2.05 -1.53 -20.11
C ARG A 112 2.49 -1.84 -21.54
N GLU A 113 2.63 -3.10 -21.91
CA GLU A 113 2.95 -3.50 -23.29
C GLU A 113 1.86 -3.12 -24.29
N LEU A 114 0.60 -3.13 -23.86
CA LEU A 114 -0.54 -2.71 -24.69
C LEU A 114 -0.66 -1.18 -24.77
N GLY A 115 0.17 -0.45 -24.03
CA GLY A 115 0.28 1.01 -24.05
C GLY A 115 -0.55 1.70 -22.98
N PHE A 116 -1.17 0.97 -22.05
CA PHE A 116 -1.78 1.57 -20.88
C PHE A 116 -0.69 2.06 -19.92
N ARG A 117 -0.83 3.29 -19.43
CA ARG A 117 0.11 3.88 -18.47
C ARG A 117 -0.47 3.95 -17.07
N ASP A 118 -1.70 4.43 -16.97
CA ASP A 118 -2.41 4.58 -15.70
C ASP A 118 -3.92 4.54 -15.93
N ILE A 119 -4.48 3.32 -15.96
CA ILE A 119 -5.93 3.12 -16.17
C ILE A 119 -6.77 3.62 -14.98
N PHE A 120 -6.13 4.01 -13.87
CA PHE A 120 -6.79 4.52 -12.66
C PHE A 120 -6.61 6.03 -12.49
N LYS A 121 -5.92 6.73 -13.42
CA LYS A 121 -5.59 8.15 -13.26
C LYS A 121 -6.80 9.02 -12.96
N LYS A 122 -7.86 8.88 -13.75
CA LYS A 122 -9.08 9.68 -13.59
C LYS A 122 -9.70 9.53 -12.20
N VAL A 123 -9.85 8.29 -11.72
CA VAL A 123 -10.44 8.03 -10.40
C VAL A 123 -9.51 8.49 -9.28
N LYS A 124 -8.19 8.33 -9.42
CA LYS A 124 -7.22 8.90 -8.47
C LYS A 124 -7.37 10.41 -8.34
N ASP A 125 -7.48 11.13 -9.47
CA ASP A 125 -7.61 12.59 -9.47
C ASP A 125 -8.93 13.05 -8.82
N GLU A 126 -10.03 12.37 -9.12
CA GLU A 126 -11.35 12.64 -8.51
C GLU A 126 -11.33 12.42 -6.99
N GLU A 127 -10.76 11.32 -6.52
CA GLU A 127 -10.67 11.00 -5.10
C GLU A 127 -9.68 11.90 -4.36
N ASN A 128 -8.56 12.26 -4.99
CA ASN A 128 -7.63 13.25 -4.47
C ASN A 128 -8.33 14.59 -4.26
N ALA A 129 -9.10 15.07 -5.25
CA ALA A 129 -9.83 16.33 -5.14
C ALA A 129 -10.87 16.31 -4.00
N LYS A 130 -11.64 15.21 -3.88
CA LYS A 130 -12.59 15.03 -2.78
C LYS A 130 -11.88 15.02 -1.42
N ALA A 131 -10.82 14.24 -1.28
CA ALA A 131 -10.08 14.12 -0.04
C ALA A 131 -9.41 15.44 0.38
N MET A 132 -8.80 16.18 -0.55
CA MET A 132 -8.21 17.50 -0.26
C MET A 132 -9.25 18.48 0.32
N SER A 133 -10.50 18.45 -0.17
CA SER A 133 -11.57 19.32 0.35
C SER A 133 -11.99 19.01 1.78
N LEU A 134 -11.64 17.82 2.30
CA LEU A 134 -11.95 17.38 3.66
C LEU A 134 -10.74 17.50 4.61
N PHE A 135 -9.54 17.75 4.09
CA PHE A 135 -8.28 17.65 4.82
C PHE A 135 -8.27 18.49 6.10
N GLU A 136 -8.53 19.80 5.99
CA GLU A 136 -8.50 20.72 7.13
C GLU A 136 -9.49 20.29 8.23
N GLY A 137 -10.71 19.91 7.84
CA GLY A 137 -11.75 19.50 8.79
C GLY A 137 -11.46 18.16 9.47
N VAL A 138 -10.69 17.26 8.85
CA VAL A 138 -10.20 16.03 9.48
C VAL A 138 -9.06 16.34 10.44
N VAL A 139 -8.11 17.18 10.04
CA VAL A 139 -6.99 17.60 10.88
C VAL A 139 -7.48 18.32 12.13
N GLN A 140 -8.41 19.27 12.00
CA GLN A 140 -8.96 20.01 13.14
C GLN A 140 -9.57 19.09 14.19
N ARG A 141 -10.32 18.06 13.78
CA ARG A 141 -10.91 17.09 14.71
C ARG A 141 -9.88 16.24 15.44
N ASN A 142 -8.76 15.92 14.79
CA ASN A 142 -7.65 15.27 15.47
C ASN A 142 -7.02 16.21 16.51
N ASP A 143 -6.84 17.49 16.17
CA ASP A 143 -6.27 18.50 17.06
C ASP A 143 -7.16 18.79 18.29
N GLU A 144 -8.48 18.64 18.17
CA GLU A 144 -9.44 18.77 19.27
C GLU A 144 -9.33 17.66 20.34
N ILE A 145 -8.66 16.54 20.04
CA ILE A 145 -8.45 15.46 21.02
C ILE A 145 -7.26 15.84 21.89
N GLU A 146 -7.49 16.27 23.13
CA GLU A 146 -6.42 16.73 24.04
C GLU A 146 -5.46 15.62 24.49
N ASP A 147 -5.97 14.41 24.71
CA ASP A 147 -5.16 13.27 25.16
C ASP A 147 -4.37 12.67 23.99
N ASP A 148 -3.03 12.77 24.05
CA ASP A 148 -2.13 12.31 22.99
C ASP A 148 -2.32 10.82 22.64
N GLY A 149 -2.59 9.98 23.64
CA GLY A 149 -2.83 8.55 23.44
C GLY A 149 -4.11 8.28 22.65
N LYS A 150 -5.19 9.02 22.93
CA LYS A 150 -6.44 8.97 22.16
C LYS A 150 -6.28 9.60 20.79
N ARG A 151 -5.50 10.67 20.67
CA ARG A 151 -5.25 11.33 19.38
C ARG A 151 -4.52 10.40 18.43
N VAL A 152 -3.44 9.75 18.87
CA VAL A 152 -2.72 8.78 18.05
C VAL A 152 -3.60 7.57 17.71
N GLU A 153 -4.44 7.08 18.63
CA GLU A 153 -5.42 6.04 18.31
C GLU A 153 -6.37 6.48 17.19
N ASN A 154 -6.88 7.71 17.24
CA ASN A 154 -7.77 8.23 16.21
C ASN A 154 -7.07 8.38 14.85
N LEU A 155 -5.80 8.78 14.84
CA LEU A 155 -4.98 8.84 13.63
C LEU A 155 -4.75 7.45 13.03
N ILE A 156 -4.43 6.43 13.85
CA ILE A 156 -4.29 5.04 13.39
C ILE A 156 -5.60 4.51 12.80
N ARG A 157 -6.74 4.80 13.44
CA ARG A 157 -8.06 4.49 12.86
C ARG A 157 -8.30 5.22 11.54
N GLY A 158 -7.83 6.46 11.42
CA GLY A 158 -7.87 7.24 10.18
C GLY A 158 -7.10 6.56 9.04
N ILE A 159 -5.89 6.04 9.31
CA ILE A 159 -5.11 5.29 8.32
C ILE A 159 -5.89 4.03 7.86
N LEU A 160 -6.38 3.23 8.81
CA LEU A 160 -7.13 2.01 8.48
C LEU A 160 -8.42 2.31 7.70
N ALA A 161 -9.11 3.40 8.03
CA ALA A 161 -10.33 3.83 7.35
C ALA A 161 -10.08 4.38 5.94
N GLY A 162 -8.95 5.08 5.75
CA GLY A 162 -8.49 5.55 4.46
C GLY A 162 -8.14 4.39 3.54
N ASN A 163 -7.42 3.39 4.08
CA ASN A 163 -7.00 2.20 3.35
C ASN A 163 -8.17 1.32 2.88
N ILE A 164 -9.40 1.49 3.40
CA ILE A 164 -10.60 0.80 2.85
C ILE A 164 -10.78 1.10 1.36
N PHE A 165 -10.39 2.30 0.91
CA PHE A 165 -10.51 2.69 -0.48
C PHE A 165 -9.42 2.02 -1.34
N ASP A 166 -9.72 0.82 -1.83
CA ASP A 166 -8.83 0.01 -2.66
C ASP A 166 -9.58 -0.49 -3.89
N LEU A 167 -9.15 -0.03 -5.06
CA LEU A 167 -9.77 -0.36 -6.35
C LEU A 167 -9.18 -1.64 -6.97
N GLY A 168 -8.17 -2.23 -6.34
CA GLY A 168 -7.56 -3.53 -6.65
C GLY A 168 -8.39 -4.72 -6.16
N SER A 169 -9.19 -4.53 -5.11
CA SER A 169 -10.16 -5.55 -4.64
C SER A 169 -11.47 -5.50 -5.43
N ALA A 170 -11.82 -6.60 -6.09
CA ALA A 170 -13.07 -6.72 -6.87
C ALA A 170 -14.33 -6.47 -6.02
N GLN A 171 -14.34 -6.94 -4.77
CA GLN A 171 -15.50 -6.79 -3.88
C GLN A 171 -15.71 -5.33 -3.46
N LEU A 172 -14.63 -4.61 -3.14
CA LEU A 172 -14.72 -3.20 -2.75
C LEU A 172 -15.14 -2.32 -3.93
N ALA A 173 -14.60 -2.57 -5.12
CA ALA A 173 -14.98 -1.85 -6.33
C ALA A 173 -16.49 -1.86 -6.60
N GLU A 174 -17.17 -2.99 -6.35
CA GLU A 174 -18.63 -3.11 -6.51
C GLU A 174 -19.43 -2.36 -5.43
N VAL A 175 -18.96 -2.38 -4.18
CA VAL A 175 -19.62 -1.69 -3.05
C VAL A 175 -19.54 -0.17 -3.22
N PHE A 176 -18.37 0.35 -3.62
CA PHE A 176 -18.18 1.79 -3.84
C PHE A 176 -19.00 2.34 -5.00
N ALA A 177 -19.21 1.55 -6.06
CA ALA A 177 -20.03 1.96 -7.20
C ALA A 177 -21.50 2.20 -6.84
N LYS A 178 -21.97 1.68 -5.69
CA LYS A 178 -23.38 1.76 -5.27
C LYS A 178 -23.65 2.82 -4.21
N ASP A 179 -22.81 2.95 -3.17
CA ASP A 179 -23.23 3.60 -1.91
C ASP A 179 -22.44 4.85 -1.47
N GLY A 180 -21.31 5.20 -2.10
CA GLY A 180 -20.56 6.44 -1.81
C GLY A 180 -20.32 6.71 -0.31
N MET A 181 -19.41 5.95 0.32
CA MET A 181 -19.15 6.06 1.77
C MET A 181 -18.34 7.32 2.14
N SER A 182 -18.70 7.97 3.26
CA SER A 182 -17.94 9.07 3.86
C SER A 182 -16.75 8.55 4.66
N PHE A 183 -15.56 9.12 4.48
CA PHE A 183 -14.34 8.79 5.24
C PHE A 183 -14.58 8.75 6.77
N LEU A 184 -15.31 9.73 7.30
CA LEU A 184 -15.59 9.83 8.74
C LEU A 184 -16.53 8.73 9.23
N ALA A 185 -17.49 8.32 8.40
CA ALA A 185 -18.34 7.16 8.70
C ALA A 185 -17.51 5.87 8.65
N SER A 186 -16.58 5.74 7.71
CA SER A 186 -15.64 4.62 7.65
C SER A 186 -14.80 4.50 8.91
N CYS A 187 -14.28 5.61 9.47
CA CYS A 187 -13.57 5.60 10.75
C CYS A 187 -14.39 5.02 11.90
N GLN A 188 -15.71 5.27 11.91
CA GLN A 188 -16.63 4.79 12.95
C GLN A 188 -17.05 3.33 12.76
N ASN A 189 -17.03 2.84 11.51
CA ASN A 189 -17.50 1.52 11.14
C ASN A 189 -16.37 0.47 11.03
N LEU A 190 -15.13 0.82 11.41
CA LEU A 190 -14.06 -0.16 11.53
C LEU A 190 -14.47 -1.29 12.49
N VAL A 191 -13.99 -2.51 12.21
CA VAL A 191 -14.20 -3.65 13.11
C VAL A 191 -13.72 -3.31 14.53
N SER A 192 -14.50 -3.74 15.52
CA SER A 192 -14.15 -3.52 16.92
C SER A 192 -12.90 -4.33 17.29
N ARG A 193 -12.03 -3.72 18.11
CA ARG A 193 -10.86 -4.39 18.70
C ARG A 193 -11.31 -5.56 19.63
N PRO A 194 -10.50 -6.61 19.82
CA PRO A 194 -9.16 -6.78 19.26
C PRO A 194 -9.21 -7.07 17.76
N TRP A 195 -8.30 -6.45 17.02
CA TRP A 195 -8.06 -6.77 15.62
C TRP A 195 -7.29 -8.08 15.46
N VAL A 196 -7.22 -8.63 14.24
CA VAL A 196 -6.49 -9.89 13.99
C VAL A 196 -5.01 -9.81 14.39
N ILE A 197 -4.39 -8.64 14.22
CA ILE A 197 -3.12 -8.29 14.87
C ILE A 197 -3.28 -6.90 15.46
N ASP A 198 -3.15 -6.78 16.78
CA ASP A 198 -3.50 -5.57 17.52
C ASP A 198 -2.43 -5.21 18.56
N ASP A 199 -1.37 -4.55 18.09
CA ASP A 199 -0.30 -4.03 18.95
C ASP A 199 -0.50 -2.53 19.28
N LEU A 200 -1.72 -2.00 19.10
CA LEU A 200 -2.00 -0.56 19.22
C LEU A 200 -1.76 -0.04 20.64
N ASP A 201 -2.12 -0.82 21.67
CA ASP A 201 -1.90 -0.37 23.06
C ASP A 201 -0.41 -0.32 23.41
N ALA A 202 0.40 -1.25 22.87
CA ALA A 202 1.85 -1.22 23.03
C ALA A 202 2.44 0.03 22.34
N PHE A 203 2.01 0.30 21.11
CA PHE A 203 2.42 1.51 20.38
C PHE A 203 2.01 2.78 21.11
N LYS A 204 0.78 2.89 21.62
CA LYS A 204 0.31 4.03 22.42
C LYS A 204 1.17 4.25 23.66
N SER A 205 1.51 3.19 24.39
CA SER A 205 2.42 3.33 25.54
C SER A 205 3.80 3.82 25.11
N LYS A 206 4.30 3.41 23.93
CA LYS A 206 5.60 3.85 23.43
C LYS A 206 5.56 5.30 22.95
N TRP A 207 4.51 5.68 22.22
CA TRP A 207 4.26 7.03 21.71
C TRP A 207 4.36 8.10 22.80
N THR A 208 3.83 7.82 23.99
CA THR A 208 3.89 8.76 25.13
C THR A 208 5.27 8.86 25.80
N LYS A 209 6.22 7.97 25.47
CA LYS A 209 7.52 7.84 26.17
C LYS A 209 8.72 8.04 25.26
N LYS A 210 8.58 7.73 23.97
CA LYS A 210 9.64 7.83 22.95
C LYS A 210 9.24 8.91 21.95
N SER A 211 10.18 9.79 21.66
CA SER A 211 10.14 10.62 20.47
C SER A 211 10.96 9.91 19.39
N TRP A 212 10.35 9.71 18.22
CA TRP A 212 11.08 9.24 17.04
C TRP A 212 11.64 10.45 16.32
N GLU A 213 12.93 10.42 15.98
CA GLU A 213 13.59 11.53 15.29
C GLU A 213 13.32 11.49 13.79
N LYS A 214 13.13 10.30 13.21
CA LYS A 214 13.00 10.15 11.76
C LYS A 214 12.17 8.94 11.35
N ALA A 215 11.03 9.19 10.75
CA ALA A 215 10.11 8.18 10.24
C ALA A 215 10.19 8.05 8.70
N VAL A 216 10.13 6.82 8.21
CA VAL A 216 9.93 6.50 6.79
C VAL A 216 8.60 5.76 6.66
N ILE A 217 7.69 6.27 5.85
CA ILE A 217 6.34 5.73 5.64
C ILE A 217 6.22 5.32 4.17
N PHE A 218 6.08 4.03 3.90
CA PHE A 218 5.74 3.51 2.58
C PHE A 218 4.23 3.59 2.41
N VAL A 219 3.78 4.50 1.55
CA VAL A 219 2.36 4.81 1.37
C VAL A 219 1.71 3.90 0.34
N ASP A 220 0.39 3.74 0.44
CA ASP A 220 -0.44 2.88 -0.42
C ASP A 220 -1.27 3.72 -1.40
N ASN A 221 -2.55 3.95 -1.12
CA ASN A 221 -3.50 4.47 -2.11
C ASN A 221 -3.54 6.00 -2.21
N SER A 222 -3.96 6.48 -3.38
CA SER A 222 -4.41 7.87 -3.56
C SER A 222 -5.73 8.14 -2.82
N GLY A 223 -6.13 9.42 -2.78
CA GLY A 223 -7.41 9.84 -2.23
C GLY A 223 -7.40 9.88 -0.71
N ALA A 224 -8.49 9.41 -0.10
CA ALA A 224 -8.68 9.48 1.34
C ALA A 224 -7.59 8.76 2.15
N ASP A 225 -6.96 7.74 1.57
CA ASP A 225 -5.88 6.98 2.21
C ASP A 225 -4.67 7.87 2.53
N VAL A 226 -3.95 8.30 1.50
CA VAL A 226 -2.79 9.18 1.72
C VAL A 226 -3.19 10.55 2.28
N ILE A 227 -4.29 11.16 1.82
CA ILE A 227 -4.64 12.55 2.19
C ILE A 227 -5.29 12.65 3.57
N LEU A 228 -6.19 11.74 3.96
CA LEU A 228 -6.95 11.83 5.21
C LEU A 228 -6.48 10.83 6.28
N GLY A 229 -5.75 9.79 5.90
CA GLY A 229 -5.11 8.85 6.81
C GLY A 229 -3.64 9.20 7.07
N ILE A 230 -2.79 9.05 6.04
CA ILE A 230 -1.33 9.18 6.21
C ILE A 230 -0.88 10.61 6.48
N LEU A 231 -1.33 11.60 5.71
CA LEU A 231 -0.85 12.98 5.88
C LEU A 231 -1.19 13.56 7.27
N PRO A 232 -2.37 13.32 7.88
CA PRO A 232 -2.61 13.72 9.27
C PRO A 232 -1.70 13.02 10.27
N PHE A 233 -1.38 11.74 10.07
CA PHE A 233 -0.42 11.01 10.92
C PHE A 233 1.02 11.52 10.75
N ALA A 234 1.45 11.76 9.51
CA ALA A 234 2.75 12.38 9.21
C ALA A 234 2.84 13.79 9.79
N ARG A 235 1.76 14.57 9.72
CA ARG A 235 1.66 15.89 10.36
C ARG A 235 1.82 15.81 11.87
N GLU A 236 1.25 14.79 12.52
CA GLU A 236 1.42 14.59 13.97
C GLU A 236 2.87 14.27 14.34
N LEU A 237 3.55 13.45 13.53
CA LEU A 237 4.98 13.17 13.69
C LEU A 237 5.82 14.46 13.56
N LEU A 238 5.55 15.29 12.54
CA LEU A 238 6.21 16.59 12.38
C LEU A 238 5.96 17.52 13.58
N ARG A 239 4.72 17.54 14.10
CA ARG A 239 4.36 18.31 15.30
C ARG A 239 5.14 17.86 16.53
N HIS A 240 5.54 16.59 16.58
CA HIS A 240 6.38 16.01 17.63
C HIS A 240 7.89 16.15 17.36
N GLY A 241 8.27 16.89 16.30
CA GLY A 241 9.66 17.19 15.96
C GLY A 241 10.36 16.13 15.11
N ALA A 242 9.63 15.13 14.61
CA ALA A 242 10.20 14.09 13.76
C ALA A 242 10.37 14.59 12.32
N LYS A 243 11.44 14.15 11.67
CA LYS A 243 11.56 14.20 10.21
C LYS A 243 10.75 13.07 9.58
N VAL A 244 9.99 13.35 8.52
CA VAL A 244 9.11 12.35 7.89
C VAL A 244 9.44 12.22 6.41
N ILE A 245 9.67 10.99 5.97
CA ILE A 245 9.86 10.63 4.56
C ILE A 245 8.66 9.79 4.12
N LEU A 246 7.93 10.25 3.11
CA LEU A 246 6.89 9.46 2.46
C LEU A 246 7.45 8.81 1.20
N ALA A 247 7.57 7.48 1.21
CA ALA A 247 8.07 6.69 0.10
C ALA A 247 6.90 6.19 -0.77
N ALA A 248 6.82 6.68 -2.01
CA ALA A 248 5.74 6.38 -2.96
C ALA A 248 6.27 5.64 -4.20
N ASN A 249 5.37 5.05 -4.99
CA ASN A 249 5.75 4.33 -6.21
C ASN A 249 6.39 5.24 -7.27
N ASP A 250 7.34 4.70 -8.02
CA ASP A 250 7.88 5.33 -9.22
C ASP A 250 6.83 5.38 -10.34
N MET A 251 6.12 4.27 -10.53
CA MET A 251 5.17 4.08 -11.62
C MET A 251 3.77 3.71 -11.09
N PRO A 252 2.71 4.07 -11.83
CA PRO A 252 1.36 3.67 -11.48
C PRO A 252 1.20 2.15 -11.38
N SER A 253 0.48 1.74 -10.34
CA SER A 253 0.03 0.38 -10.11
C SER A 253 -1.29 0.47 -9.35
N ILE A 254 -2.38 0.00 -9.94
CA ILE A 254 -3.73 0.18 -9.40
C ILE A 254 -3.99 1.67 -9.06
N ASN A 255 -4.54 1.98 -7.88
CA ASN A 255 -4.83 3.33 -7.42
C ASN A 255 -3.78 3.85 -6.42
N ASP A 256 -2.63 3.20 -6.35
CA ASP A 256 -1.50 3.64 -5.53
C ASP A 256 -1.06 5.05 -5.92
N VAL A 257 -0.67 5.84 -4.92
CA VAL A 257 -0.10 7.16 -5.16
C VAL A 257 1.34 7.02 -5.65
N THR A 258 1.67 7.75 -6.72
CA THR A 258 3.05 7.81 -7.24
C THR A 258 3.82 8.97 -6.63
N TYR A 259 5.15 8.91 -6.69
CA TYR A 259 6.05 9.97 -6.22
C TYR A 259 5.73 11.35 -6.83
N PRO A 260 5.53 11.50 -8.15
CA PRO A 260 5.15 12.79 -8.72
C PRO A 260 3.78 13.27 -8.23
N GLU A 261 2.80 12.38 -8.12
CA GLU A 261 1.45 12.73 -7.65
C GLU A 261 1.45 13.17 -6.18
N LEU A 262 2.23 12.50 -5.33
CA LEU A 262 2.33 12.85 -3.92
C LEU A 262 2.98 14.22 -3.70
N ILE A 263 3.98 14.57 -4.51
CA ILE A 263 4.55 15.93 -4.53
C ILE A 263 3.47 16.96 -4.87
N GLU A 264 2.69 16.71 -5.91
CA GLU A 264 1.61 17.62 -6.31
C GLU A 264 0.53 17.77 -5.22
N ILE A 265 0.14 16.67 -4.57
CA ILE A 265 -0.84 16.67 -3.48
C ILE A 265 -0.32 17.52 -2.31
N ILE A 266 0.91 17.28 -1.85
CA ILE A 266 1.49 18.01 -0.72
C ILE A 266 1.63 19.49 -1.05
N ASN A 267 2.05 19.84 -2.27
CA ASN A 267 2.16 21.24 -2.69
C ASN A 267 0.81 21.96 -2.73
N LYS A 268 -0.30 21.26 -3.03
CA LYS A 268 -1.66 21.81 -3.00
C LYS A 268 -2.20 21.99 -1.58
N LEU A 269 -1.76 21.14 -0.64
CA LEU A 269 -2.19 21.17 0.76
C LEU A 269 -1.36 22.12 1.63
N LYS A 270 -0.12 22.44 1.23
CA LYS A 270 0.71 23.43 1.91
C LYS A 270 0.15 24.84 1.74
N ASP A 271 0.15 25.60 2.83
CA ASP A 271 -0.15 27.04 2.77
C ASP A 271 1.05 27.85 2.23
N ALA A 272 0.90 29.17 2.14
CA ALA A 272 1.93 30.06 1.62
C ALA A 272 3.22 30.08 2.47
N ASP A 273 3.13 29.68 3.74
CA ASP A 273 4.27 29.57 4.66
C ASP A 273 4.89 28.16 4.63
N GLY A 274 4.40 27.26 3.76
CA GLY A 274 4.89 25.89 3.64
C GLY A 274 4.38 24.94 4.72
N LYS A 275 3.31 25.30 5.45
CA LYS A 275 2.75 24.50 6.55
C LYS A 275 1.60 23.62 6.08
N LEU A 276 1.42 22.49 6.75
CA LEU A 276 0.23 21.64 6.64
C LEU A 276 -0.70 21.90 7.81
N ALA A 277 -1.78 22.66 7.55
CA ALA A 277 -2.76 23.04 8.58
C ALA A 277 -2.09 23.55 9.86
N GLY A 278 -1.19 24.54 9.72
CA GLY A 278 -0.50 25.19 10.84
C GLY A 278 0.78 24.50 11.36
N VAL A 279 1.12 23.30 10.90
CA VAL A 279 2.37 22.61 11.27
C VAL A 279 3.41 22.79 10.17
N ASP A 280 4.64 23.19 10.52
CA ASP A 280 5.73 23.32 9.56
C ASP A 280 6.05 21.97 8.90
N ALA A 281 6.13 21.99 7.57
CA ALA A 281 6.34 20.80 6.75
C ALA A 281 7.66 20.90 5.94
N SER A 282 8.63 21.64 6.48
CA SER A 282 10.01 21.70 5.98
C SER A 282 10.74 20.36 6.13
N ASP A 283 10.45 19.61 7.20
CA ASP A 283 10.97 18.27 7.47
C ASP A 283 10.11 17.12 6.91
N LEU A 284 9.11 17.45 6.06
CA LEU A 284 8.36 16.48 5.27
C LEU A 284 8.98 16.32 3.89
N LEU A 285 9.53 15.14 3.63
CA LEU A 285 10.14 14.79 2.35
C LEU A 285 9.32 13.71 1.65
N VAL A 286 9.35 13.73 0.32
CA VAL A 286 8.81 12.65 -0.52
C VAL A 286 9.99 11.97 -1.18
N ALA A 287 10.00 10.63 -1.21
CA ALA A 287 11.02 9.84 -1.85
C ALA A 287 10.40 8.90 -2.89
N ASN A 288 11.06 8.77 -4.04
CA ASN A 288 10.72 7.75 -5.00
C ASN A 288 11.24 6.40 -4.50
N SER A 289 10.35 5.44 -4.24
CA SER A 289 10.75 4.11 -3.76
C SER A 289 11.42 3.25 -4.84
N GLY A 290 11.27 3.59 -6.12
CA GLY A 290 11.65 2.74 -7.25
C GLY A 290 10.64 1.63 -7.55
N ASN A 291 9.59 1.51 -6.75
CA ASN A 291 8.59 0.45 -6.88
C ASN A 291 7.52 0.79 -7.92
N ASP A 292 7.01 -0.24 -8.59
CA ASP A 292 6.01 -0.14 -9.66
C ASP A 292 4.91 -1.20 -9.52
N LEU A 293 4.65 -1.66 -8.30
CA LEU A 293 3.68 -2.70 -7.94
C LEU A 293 2.83 -2.27 -6.73
N PRO A 294 1.72 -2.97 -6.43
CA PRO A 294 0.92 -2.72 -5.23
C PRO A 294 1.47 -3.46 -4.00
N VAL A 295 2.48 -4.29 -4.22
CA VAL A 295 3.33 -4.93 -3.21
C VAL A 295 4.73 -4.35 -3.31
N ILE A 296 5.58 -4.59 -2.31
CA ILE A 296 6.98 -4.13 -2.35
C ILE A 296 7.96 -5.16 -1.81
N ASP A 297 9.06 -5.33 -2.55
CA ASP A 297 10.25 -6.08 -2.14
C ASP A 297 11.31 -5.10 -1.63
N LEU A 298 11.51 -5.09 -0.31
CA LEU A 298 12.46 -4.20 0.35
C LEU A 298 13.93 -4.59 0.14
N SER A 299 14.22 -5.74 -0.47
CA SER A 299 15.58 -6.05 -0.94
C SER A 299 15.96 -5.24 -2.18
N SER A 300 14.99 -4.56 -2.81
CA SER A 300 15.16 -3.80 -4.04
C SER A 300 14.38 -2.48 -4.00
N VAL A 301 14.94 -1.46 -3.35
CA VAL A 301 14.44 -0.08 -3.35
C VAL A 301 15.39 0.85 -4.11
N SER A 302 14.94 2.07 -4.43
CA SER A 302 15.80 3.07 -5.05
C SER A 302 16.98 3.46 -4.13
N PRO A 303 18.17 3.76 -4.69
CA PRO A 303 19.30 4.30 -3.94
C PRO A 303 18.99 5.62 -3.24
N GLU A 304 18.10 6.44 -3.81
CA GLU A 304 17.64 7.68 -3.21
C GLU A 304 16.89 7.41 -1.89
N LEU A 305 15.90 6.51 -1.92
CA LEU A 305 15.18 6.12 -0.71
C LEU A 305 16.12 5.49 0.31
N ALA A 306 17.01 4.60 -0.12
CA ALA A 306 17.98 3.98 0.78
C ALA A 306 18.90 5.02 1.46
N PHE A 307 19.41 6.00 0.70
CA PHE A 307 20.20 7.08 1.26
C PHE A 307 19.40 7.91 2.27
N MET A 308 18.17 8.29 1.92
CA MET A 308 17.31 9.10 2.78
C MET A 308 16.88 8.38 4.05
N ALA A 309 16.74 7.05 4.03
CA ALA A 309 16.19 6.25 5.14
C ALA A 309 17.24 5.67 6.11
N ASN A 310 18.54 5.78 5.81
CA ASN A 310 19.59 5.02 6.51
C ASN A 310 19.67 5.21 8.04
N ASP A 311 19.27 6.37 8.52
CA ASP A 311 19.24 6.82 9.93
C ASP A 311 17.81 6.90 10.50
N ALA A 312 16.79 6.37 9.81
CA ALA A 312 15.44 6.38 10.33
C ALA A 312 15.25 5.41 11.50
N ASP A 313 14.54 5.87 12.53
CA ASP A 313 14.29 5.13 13.78
C ASP A 313 12.83 4.62 13.90
N LEU A 314 12.00 4.91 12.89
CA LEU A 314 10.68 4.33 12.67
C LEU A 314 10.44 4.01 11.19
N VAL A 315 10.01 2.79 10.88
CA VAL A 315 9.55 2.38 9.55
C VAL A 315 8.08 2.01 9.59
N VAL A 316 7.26 2.65 8.76
CA VAL A 316 5.83 2.32 8.61
C VAL A 316 5.60 1.77 7.21
N LEU A 317 5.06 0.55 7.14
CA LEU A 317 4.58 -0.06 5.91
C LEU A 317 3.06 -0.04 5.96
N GLU A 318 2.46 0.61 4.96
CA GLU A 318 1.01 0.78 4.89
C GLU A 318 0.41 -0.02 3.73
N GLY A 319 -0.79 -0.55 3.97
CA GLY A 319 -1.59 -1.25 2.96
C GLY A 319 -1.46 -2.77 2.99
N MET A 320 -2.48 -3.45 2.48
CA MET A 320 -2.50 -4.92 2.43
C MET A 320 -1.33 -5.46 1.59
N GLY A 321 -1.09 -4.88 0.42
CA GLY A 321 -0.05 -5.35 -0.47
C GLY A 321 1.36 -5.21 0.13
N ARG A 322 1.73 -4.00 0.58
CA ARG A 322 3.08 -3.70 1.06
C ARG A 322 3.38 -4.20 2.48
N ALA A 323 2.37 -4.32 3.34
CA ALA A 323 2.56 -4.58 4.77
C ALA A 323 2.02 -5.95 5.24
N ILE A 324 1.12 -6.58 4.47
CA ILE A 324 0.50 -7.85 4.83
C ILE A 324 0.91 -8.96 3.84
N GLU A 325 0.60 -8.80 2.55
CA GLU A 325 0.97 -9.76 1.50
C GLU A 325 2.49 -9.81 1.30
N THR A 326 3.14 -8.66 1.45
CA THR A 326 4.58 -8.58 1.68
C THR A 326 4.93 -7.96 3.03
N ASN A 327 6.11 -8.30 3.56
CA ASN A 327 6.78 -7.64 4.69
C ASN A 327 6.15 -7.78 6.09
N LEU A 328 5.04 -8.49 6.29
CA LEU A 328 4.39 -8.61 7.61
C LEU A 328 5.35 -9.07 8.72
N TYR A 329 6.27 -9.97 8.36
CA TYR A 329 7.26 -10.54 9.28
C TYR A 329 8.68 -10.02 9.05
N ALA A 330 8.85 -9.01 8.19
CA ALA A 330 10.16 -8.41 7.94
C ALA A 330 10.74 -7.81 9.24
N GLN A 331 11.95 -8.25 9.57
CA GLN A 331 12.70 -7.75 10.72
C GLN A 331 13.46 -6.48 10.34
N MET A 332 13.34 -5.46 11.18
CA MET A 332 13.94 -4.15 10.97
C MET A 332 14.99 -3.88 12.05
N LYS A 333 15.99 -3.05 11.73
CA LYS A 333 17.02 -2.55 12.68
C LYS A 333 16.49 -1.48 13.63
N CYS A 334 15.28 -0.98 13.40
CA CYS A 334 14.60 0.06 14.16
C CYS A 334 13.13 -0.30 14.35
N ASP A 335 12.40 0.53 15.11
CA ASP A 335 10.98 0.29 15.35
C ASP A 335 10.23 0.24 14.02
N SER A 336 9.21 -0.62 13.94
CA SER A 336 8.41 -0.72 12.73
C SER A 336 6.94 -0.97 12.98
N ILE A 337 6.12 -0.42 12.10
CA ILE A 337 4.67 -0.59 12.05
C ILE A 337 4.32 -1.22 10.71
N LYS A 338 3.54 -2.29 10.73
CA LYS A 338 2.86 -2.83 9.55
C LYS A 338 1.37 -2.63 9.77
N ILE A 339 0.76 -1.79 8.95
CA ILE A 339 -0.62 -1.35 9.12
C ILE A 339 -1.39 -1.52 7.81
N GLY A 340 -2.59 -2.10 7.88
CA GLY A 340 -3.43 -2.26 6.71
C GLY A 340 -4.73 -3.00 7.01
N MET A 341 -5.66 -2.94 6.07
CA MET A 341 -6.92 -3.69 6.17
C MET A 341 -6.87 -4.97 5.33
N VAL A 342 -7.46 -6.05 5.84
CA VAL A 342 -7.56 -7.34 5.15
C VAL A 342 -8.71 -7.29 4.13
N LYS A 343 -8.39 -7.21 2.84
CA LYS A 343 -9.37 -7.06 1.74
C LYS A 343 -9.54 -8.32 0.88
N HIS A 344 -8.81 -9.38 1.21
CA HIS A 344 -8.85 -10.68 0.52
C HIS A 344 -9.21 -11.80 1.51
N PRO A 345 -10.20 -12.65 1.20
CA PRO A 345 -10.55 -13.83 2.02
C PRO A 345 -9.35 -14.75 2.28
N GLU A 346 -8.45 -14.88 1.31
CA GLU A 346 -7.21 -15.66 1.34
C GLU A 346 -6.26 -15.15 2.43
N VAL A 347 -6.12 -13.82 2.53
CA VAL A 347 -5.32 -13.16 3.57
C VAL A 347 -5.99 -13.30 4.93
N ALA A 348 -7.32 -13.15 5.00
CA ALA A 348 -8.07 -13.38 6.24
C ALA A 348 -7.88 -14.83 6.75
N GLN A 349 -7.97 -15.80 5.84
CA GLN A 349 -7.74 -17.22 6.16
C GLN A 349 -6.32 -17.46 6.66
N PHE A 350 -5.31 -16.88 6.00
CA PHE A 350 -3.91 -17.00 6.41
C PHE A 350 -3.67 -16.44 7.81
N LEU A 351 -4.26 -15.28 8.12
CA LEU A 351 -4.11 -14.63 9.42
C LEU A 351 -5.00 -15.25 10.52
N GLY A 352 -5.93 -16.14 10.18
CA GLY A 352 -6.98 -16.60 11.11
C GLY A 352 -7.95 -15.50 11.52
N GLY A 353 -8.10 -14.46 10.68
CA GLY A 353 -8.95 -13.30 10.90
C GLY A 353 -10.22 -13.32 10.05
N ARG A 354 -10.79 -12.13 9.82
CA ARG A 354 -11.99 -11.92 9.01
C ARG A 354 -11.69 -11.01 7.82
N LEU A 355 -12.57 -11.03 6.83
CA LEU A 355 -12.56 -9.99 5.81
C LEU A 355 -12.86 -8.63 6.46
N TYR A 356 -12.14 -7.59 6.03
CA TYR A 356 -12.12 -6.24 6.60
C TYR A 356 -11.59 -6.16 8.04
N ASP A 357 -10.92 -7.21 8.54
CA ASP A 357 -10.17 -7.11 9.78
C ASP A 357 -8.97 -6.17 9.61
N CYS A 358 -8.45 -5.65 10.72
CA CYS A 358 -7.32 -4.73 10.71
C CYS A 358 -6.03 -5.44 11.14
N VAL A 359 -4.93 -5.08 10.51
CA VAL A 359 -3.59 -5.42 10.99
C VAL A 359 -2.97 -4.13 11.49
N PHE A 360 -2.61 -4.12 12.77
CA PHE A 360 -1.71 -3.14 13.35
C PHE A 360 -0.63 -3.90 14.11
N LYS A 361 0.48 -4.17 13.41
CA LYS A 361 1.63 -4.87 13.97
C LYS A 361 2.73 -3.88 14.32
N PHE A 362 3.11 -3.80 15.58
CA PHE A 362 4.20 -2.96 16.05
C PHE A 362 5.35 -3.83 16.56
N ASN A 363 6.55 -3.58 16.05
CA ASN A 363 7.78 -4.22 16.50
C ASN A 363 8.73 -3.15 17.02
N GLU A 364 9.03 -3.22 18.32
CA GLU A 364 10.13 -2.48 18.93
C GLU A 364 11.44 -3.23 18.65
N ALA A 365 12.46 -2.52 18.20
CA ALA A 365 13.77 -3.10 17.85
C ALA A 365 14.72 -3.24 19.05
#